data_AF-A4J322-F1
#
_entry.id   AF-A4J322-F1
#
_cell.length_a   1.000
_cell.length_b   1.000
_cell.length_c   1.000
_cell.angle_alpha   90.00
_cell.angle_beta   90.00
_cell.angle_gamma   90.00
#
_symmetry.space_group_name_H-M   'P 1'
#
loop_
_entity.id
_entity.type
_entity.pdbx_description
1 polymer ?
#
loop_
_entity_poly.entity_id
_entity_poly.type
_entity_poly.pdbx_seq_one_letter_code
_entity_poly.pdbx_strand_id
1 'polypeptide(L)'
;MKRNTPLLAIMMLVAFFFASITPAALAEEPQQEQLFHRLIISGYYAMYKDGSGNWVAEEFPGQINKVSLGQTRNMLIGQIPCQVKAKGKITRVEVKTIDTITSDIYNEMEANKTTFWRPLSYDGFNKMYLQKKSGQINPGVIILNDQGDVEVTARVLLGPDGNRVHVAQEPDLAQYYANATWAPHSSAVLWTVPVVLEWYGIPIVQELPDFSTKFKQSSFTDITPGQKITTSVTYSLNADHPQAETAKISLKHIINGTAYTVEKLDQAQVTLNPGEVKTVTFTVTASEVDSEIESTIEPLKGIDKNPANNKDKAVISVIKPLPPAGNADLTFSAVSQSKKTPRPAGTAKWTDWVTTTVTIPRPTPPKGTLDWWQVTDCKITYPKKNPEFAFGNPVEPKGTVTAGMSYSSGQFKPSDSKTTASITFQENWSMAGAKIYNILKDELMAASPKHYPISVTYQVKYKYTYTECDEEGNCHKYSDIGYNSKTLNGNILVNGTGVDSRGG
;
A
#
# COMPACT_ATOMS: atom_id res chain seq x y z
N MET A 1 -49.99 50.83 -22.96
CA MET A 1 -50.59 49.88 -21.99
C MET A 1 -49.60 48.77 -21.71
N LYS A 2 -48.89 48.83 -20.57
CA LYS A 2 -48.00 47.76 -20.09
C LYS A 2 -48.81 46.92 -19.10
N ARG A 3 -48.98 45.62 -19.37
CA ARG A 3 -49.58 44.66 -18.44
C ARG A 3 -48.44 44.01 -17.64
N ASN A 4 -48.41 44.29 -16.35
CA ASN A 4 -47.60 43.60 -15.36
C ASN A 4 -48.25 42.25 -15.03
N THR A 5 -47.50 41.17 -15.18
CA THR A 5 -47.85 39.84 -14.67
C THR A 5 -47.21 39.69 -13.29
N PRO A 6 -47.93 39.27 -12.23
CA PRO A 6 -47.38 39.24 -10.88
C PRO A 6 -46.50 38.01 -10.68
N LEU A 7 -45.24 38.26 -10.31
CA LEU A 7 -44.18 37.30 -9.98
C LEU A 7 -44.44 36.50 -8.68
N LEU A 8 -45.66 36.49 -8.16
CA LEU A 8 -45.97 35.93 -6.83
C LEU A 8 -46.43 34.46 -6.86
N ALA A 9 -46.77 33.92 -8.04
CA ALA A 9 -47.29 32.55 -8.17
C ALA A 9 -46.21 31.47 -8.39
N ILE A 10 -44.95 31.85 -8.64
CA ILE A 10 -43.85 30.90 -8.93
C ILE A 10 -43.05 30.55 -7.66
N MET A 11 -43.05 31.39 -6.63
CA MET A 11 -42.35 31.09 -5.36
C MET A 11 -43.11 30.13 -4.43
N MET A 12 -44.43 29.95 -4.59
CA MET A 12 -45.20 29.04 -3.73
C MET A 12 -45.21 27.58 -4.23
N LEU A 13 -44.78 27.30 -5.46
CA LEU A 13 -44.70 25.93 -5.99
C LEU A 13 -43.35 25.25 -5.73
N VAL A 14 -42.31 26.03 -5.37
CA VAL A 14 -40.97 25.49 -5.03
C VAL A 14 -40.88 25.14 -3.55
N ALA A 15 -41.67 25.78 -2.67
CA ALA A 15 -41.70 25.45 -1.24
C ALA A 15 -42.47 24.14 -0.92
N PHE A 16 -43.31 23.64 -1.83
CA PHE A 16 -44.07 22.39 -1.63
C PHE A 16 -43.37 21.13 -2.17
N PHE A 17 -42.23 21.28 -2.88
CA PHE A 17 -41.44 20.14 -3.38
C PHE A 17 -40.27 19.75 -2.45
N PHE A 18 -39.98 20.54 -1.41
CA PHE A 18 -38.89 20.26 -0.46
C PHE A 18 -39.37 19.77 0.93
N ALA A 19 -40.68 19.52 1.11
CA ALA A 19 -41.24 19.07 2.39
C ALA A 19 -41.67 17.59 2.44
N SER A 20 -41.46 16.80 1.38
CA SER A 20 -41.90 15.39 1.32
C SER A 20 -40.79 14.37 1.05
N ILE A 21 -39.52 14.79 1.06
CA ILE A 21 -38.39 13.86 1.06
C ILE A 21 -37.82 13.80 2.48
N THR A 22 -38.64 13.36 3.44
CA THR A 22 -38.05 12.66 4.58
C THR A 22 -37.30 11.49 3.95
N PRO A 23 -35.98 11.34 4.17
CA PRO A 23 -35.31 10.12 3.76
C PRO A 23 -36.14 8.99 4.38
N ALA A 24 -36.74 8.16 3.53
CA ALA A 24 -37.22 6.88 3.99
C ALA A 24 -35.97 6.28 4.64
N ALA A 25 -35.97 6.23 5.98
CA ALA A 25 -35.01 5.42 6.70
C ALA A 25 -35.11 4.08 6.00
N LEU A 26 -34.09 3.73 5.23
CA LEU A 26 -33.95 2.42 4.65
C LEU A 26 -33.94 1.54 5.88
N ALA A 27 -35.11 0.98 6.21
CA ALA A 27 -35.24 0.00 7.26
C ALA A 27 -34.27 -1.09 6.83
N GLU A 28 -33.12 -1.17 7.50
CA GLU A 28 -32.16 -2.24 7.29
C GLU A 28 -32.98 -3.52 7.24
N GLU A 29 -32.89 -4.22 6.11
CA GLU A 29 -33.60 -5.48 5.98
C GLU A 29 -33.28 -6.30 7.23
N PRO A 30 -34.29 -6.71 8.02
CA PRO A 30 -34.04 -7.35 9.30
C PRO A 30 -33.13 -8.54 9.03
N GLN A 31 -31.89 -8.46 9.54
CA GLN A 31 -30.87 -9.46 9.25
C GLN A 31 -31.46 -10.83 9.56
N GLN A 32 -31.58 -11.67 8.53
CA GLN A 32 -32.31 -12.92 8.65
C GLN A 32 -31.54 -13.85 9.59
N GLU A 33 -32.25 -14.42 10.56
CA GLU A 33 -31.70 -15.46 11.44
C GLU A 33 -31.22 -16.66 10.59
N GLN A 34 -30.01 -17.13 10.86
CA GLN A 34 -29.37 -18.25 10.14
C GLN A 34 -28.91 -19.33 11.12
N LEU A 35 -28.81 -20.57 10.63
CA LEU A 35 -28.23 -21.69 11.38
C LEU A 35 -26.70 -21.54 11.44
N PHE A 36 -26.13 -21.34 12.63
CA PHE A 36 -24.67 -21.24 12.82
C PHE A 36 -24.00 -22.58 13.09
N HIS A 37 -24.72 -23.45 13.79
CA HIS A 37 -24.17 -24.70 14.28
C HIS A 37 -25.23 -25.75 14.50
N ARG A 38 -24.85 -27.00 14.23
CA ARG A 38 -25.63 -28.18 14.54
C ARG A 38 -24.72 -29.16 15.28
N LEU A 39 -25.24 -29.78 16.33
CA LEU A 39 -24.53 -30.76 17.14
C LEU A 39 -25.44 -31.94 17.48
N ILE A 40 -24.91 -33.16 17.43
CA ILE A 40 -25.56 -34.31 18.05
C ILE A 40 -24.87 -34.60 19.38
N ILE A 41 -25.67 -34.77 20.41
CA ILE A 41 -25.22 -35.33 21.69
C ILE A 41 -26.05 -36.55 22.03
N SER A 42 -25.54 -37.40 22.91
CA SER A 42 -26.35 -38.44 23.51
C SER A 42 -26.04 -38.55 24.99
N GLY A 43 -27.08 -38.47 25.82
CA GLY A 43 -27.02 -38.98 27.19
C GLY A 43 -27.26 -40.48 27.21
N TYR A 44 -27.30 -41.04 28.42
CA TYR A 44 -27.84 -42.38 28.66
C TYR A 44 -28.70 -42.37 29.92
N TYR A 45 -29.73 -43.22 29.95
CA TYR A 45 -30.49 -43.51 31.16
C TYR A 45 -30.19 -44.96 31.56
N ALA A 46 -29.72 -45.17 32.79
CA ALA A 46 -29.42 -46.49 33.32
C ALA A 46 -30.30 -46.80 34.53
N MET A 47 -30.77 -48.05 34.62
CA MET A 47 -31.44 -48.58 35.80
C MET A 47 -30.89 -49.95 36.12
N TYR A 48 -30.88 -50.33 37.40
CA TYR A 48 -30.36 -51.60 37.89
C TYR A 48 -31.28 -52.18 38.95
N LYS A 49 -31.14 -53.47 39.26
CA LYS A 49 -31.86 -54.08 40.39
C LYS A 49 -31.07 -53.86 41.68
N ASP A 50 -31.73 -53.33 42.70
CA ASP A 50 -31.19 -53.25 44.05
C ASP A 50 -31.09 -54.64 44.71
N GLY A 51 -30.57 -54.71 45.94
CA GLY A 51 -30.48 -55.96 46.71
C GLY A 51 -31.83 -56.63 47.02
N SER A 52 -32.95 -55.92 46.82
CA SER A 52 -34.31 -56.45 46.96
C SER A 52 -34.92 -56.88 45.62
N GLY A 53 -34.17 -56.80 44.52
CA GLY A 53 -34.62 -57.15 43.18
C GLY A 53 -35.50 -56.08 42.49
N ASN A 54 -35.69 -54.91 43.09
CA ASN A 54 -36.48 -53.82 42.51
C ASN A 54 -35.62 -53.03 41.53
N TRP A 55 -36.22 -52.61 40.40
CA TRP A 55 -35.57 -51.68 39.48
C TRP A 55 -35.47 -50.30 40.12
N VAL A 56 -34.26 -49.77 40.15
CA VAL A 56 -33.92 -48.45 40.65
C VAL A 56 -32.99 -47.72 39.67
N ALA A 57 -33.00 -46.39 39.71
CA ALA A 57 -32.09 -45.54 38.94
C ALA A 57 -31.59 -44.39 39.81
N GLU A 58 -30.35 -43.97 39.58
CA GLU A 58 -29.80 -42.75 40.15
C GLU A 58 -30.08 -41.60 39.19
N GLU A 59 -31.17 -40.86 39.42
CA GLU A 59 -31.61 -39.78 38.53
C GLU A 59 -30.88 -38.47 38.84
N PHE A 60 -30.42 -38.32 40.08
CA PHE A 60 -29.56 -37.24 40.55
C PHE A 60 -28.50 -37.83 41.46
N PRO A 61 -27.30 -37.23 41.56
CA PRO A 61 -26.24 -37.72 42.44
C PRO A 61 -26.74 -37.98 43.86
N GLY A 62 -26.66 -39.24 44.30
CA GLY A 62 -27.10 -39.70 45.62
C GLY A 62 -28.61 -39.97 45.78
N GLN A 63 -29.42 -39.82 44.73
CA GLN A 63 -30.88 -40.07 44.78
C GLN A 63 -31.26 -41.33 44.00
N ILE A 64 -31.48 -42.42 44.73
CA ILE A 64 -31.92 -43.71 44.17
C ILE A 64 -33.45 -43.76 44.18
N ASN A 65 -34.06 -43.73 43.00
CA ASN A 65 -35.50 -43.78 42.81
C ASN A 65 -35.94 -45.14 42.26
N LYS A 66 -37.08 -45.65 42.74
CA LYS A 66 -37.72 -46.83 42.12
C LYS A 66 -38.25 -46.47 40.74
N VAL A 67 -37.95 -47.33 39.77
CA VAL A 67 -38.36 -47.15 38.38
C VAL A 67 -38.93 -48.45 37.82
N SER A 68 -39.68 -48.34 36.72
CA SER A 68 -40.21 -49.50 35.99
C SER A 68 -40.15 -49.24 34.50
N LEU A 69 -40.03 -50.31 33.70
CA LEU A 69 -40.22 -50.23 32.24
C LEU A 69 -41.58 -49.60 31.92
N GLY A 70 -41.62 -48.79 30.87
CA GLY A 70 -42.80 -48.03 30.45
C GLY A 70 -43.06 -46.74 31.24
N GLN A 71 -42.28 -46.44 32.29
CA GLN A 71 -42.36 -45.15 32.96
C GLN A 71 -41.64 -44.06 32.17
N THR A 72 -42.09 -42.82 32.33
CA THR A 72 -41.43 -41.66 31.74
C THR A 72 -40.64 -40.90 32.81
N ARG A 73 -39.37 -40.61 32.56
CA ARG A 73 -38.45 -39.97 33.52
C ARG A 73 -37.78 -38.74 32.94
N ASN A 74 -37.44 -37.78 33.80
CA ASN A 74 -36.65 -36.61 33.41
C ASN A 74 -35.17 -36.92 33.65
N MET A 75 -34.32 -36.44 32.77
CA MET A 75 -32.88 -36.53 32.93
C MET A 75 -32.18 -35.29 32.38
N LEU A 76 -31.04 -34.97 32.97
CA LEU A 76 -30.08 -34.01 32.45
C LEU A 76 -29.18 -34.76 31.45
N ILE A 77 -29.11 -34.28 30.20
CA ILE A 77 -28.14 -34.78 29.23
C ILE A 77 -26.78 -34.11 29.45
N GLY A 78 -26.78 -32.80 29.72
CA GLY A 78 -25.58 -32.07 30.09
C GLY A 78 -25.68 -30.57 29.88
N GLN A 79 -24.64 -29.86 30.34
CA GLN A 79 -24.41 -28.44 30.04
C GLN A 79 -23.39 -28.33 28.91
N ILE A 80 -23.76 -27.62 27.84
CA ILE A 80 -23.02 -27.59 26.60
C ILE A 80 -22.57 -26.16 26.33
N PRO A 81 -21.25 -25.89 26.36
CA PRO A 81 -20.73 -24.59 25.99
C PRO A 81 -20.91 -24.38 24.48
N CYS A 82 -21.38 -23.21 24.09
CA CYS A 82 -21.51 -22.81 22.70
C CYS A 82 -20.11 -22.64 22.08
N GLN A 83 -19.78 -23.45 21.07
CA GLN A 83 -18.50 -23.34 20.37
C GLN A 83 -18.55 -22.35 19.18
N VAL A 84 -19.72 -21.78 18.88
CA VAL A 84 -19.95 -20.90 17.72
C VAL A 84 -20.06 -19.43 18.05
N LYS A 85 -19.54 -19.02 19.22
CA LYS A 85 -19.49 -17.63 19.70
C LYS A 85 -18.90 -16.64 18.68
N ALA A 86 -18.03 -17.11 17.78
CA ALA A 86 -17.41 -16.29 16.74
C ALA A 86 -18.27 -16.06 15.48
N LYS A 87 -19.39 -16.79 15.31
CA LYS A 87 -20.21 -16.72 14.08
C LYS A 87 -21.30 -15.64 14.13
N GLY A 88 -21.69 -15.18 15.33
CA GLY A 88 -22.62 -14.06 15.48
C GLY A 88 -23.33 -14.02 16.83
N LYS A 89 -24.38 -13.19 16.94
CA LYS A 89 -25.24 -13.16 18.13
C LYS A 89 -26.24 -14.31 18.08
N ILE A 90 -26.18 -15.21 19.06
CA ILE A 90 -27.15 -16.30 19.21
C ILE A 90 -28.51 -15.72 19.58
N THR A 91 -29.53 -16.04 18.80
CA THR A 91 -30.92 -15.59 19.01
C THR A 91 -31.81 -16.74 19.48
N ARG A 92 -31.48 -17.97 19.11
CA ARG A 92 -32.27 -19.16 19.45
C ARG A 92 -31.39 -20.40 19.54
N VAL A 93 -31.81 -21.35 20.37
CA VAL A 93 -31.33 -22.72 20.33
C VAL A 93 -32.53 -23.65 20.25
N GLU A 94 -32.53 -24.55 19.27
CA GLU A 94 -33.51 -25.63 19.18
C GLU A 94 -32.89 -26.94 19.63
N VAL A 95 -33.71 -27.77 20.29
CA VAL A 95 -33.39 -29.18 20.52
C VAL A 95 -34.42 -30.06 19.85
N LYS A 96 -33.96 -30.98 19.00
CA LYS A 96 -34.81 -31.88 18.20
C LYS A 96 -34.60 -33.32 18.60
N THR A 97 -35.65 -34.10 18.45
CA THR A 97 -35.59 -35.55 18.62
C THR A 97 -34.77 -36.18 17.50
N ILE A 98 -34.19 -37.33 17.84
CA ILE A 98 -33.33 -38.10 16.95
C ILE A 98 -34.03 -38.61 15.68
N ASP A 99 -35.36 -38.72 15.70
CA ASP A 99 -36.15 -39.20 14.56
C ASP A 99 -36.06 -38.26 13.34
N THR A 100 -35.51 -37.06 13.55
CA THR A 100 -35.21 -36.10 12.50
C THR A 100 -33.82 -36.28 11.87
N ILE A 101 -32.96 -37.17 12.38
CA ILE A 101 -31.59 -37.38 11.85
C ILE A 101 -31.59 -38.42 10.72
N THR A 102 -31.43 -37.93 9.50
CA THR A 102 -31.08 -38.74 8.33
C THR A 102 -29.56 -38.94 8.23
N SER A 103 -29.13 -39.87 7.38
CA SER A 103 -27.71 -40.00 7.02
C SER A 103 -27.11 -38.69 6.52
N ASP A 104 -27.89 -37.91 5.78
CA ASP A 104 -27.45 -36.66 5.16
C ASP A 104 -27.21 -35.60 6.22
N ILE A 105 -28.18 -35.43 7.15
CA ILE A 105 -28.04 -34.52 8.29
C ILE A 105 -26.84 -34.90 9.17
N TYR A 106 -26.58 -36.20 9.35
CA TYR A 106 -25.41 -36.69 10.10
C TYR A 106 -24.08 -36.37 9.40
N ASN A 107 -24.04 -36.49 8.07
CA ASN A 107 -22.83 -36.28 7.27
C ASN A 107 -22.52 -34.79 7.04
N GLU A 108 -23.52 -33.90 7.08
CA GLU A 108 -23.37 -32.44 6.93
C GLU A 108 -22.73 -31.75 8.16
N MET A 109 -22.56 -32.45 9.28
CA MET A 109 -22.04 -31.81 10.50
C MET A 109 -20.53 -31.59 10.41
N GLU A 110 -20.10 -30.33 10.54
CA GLU A 110 -18.67 -29.96 10.61
C GLU A 110 -17.94 -30.81 11.67
N ALA A 111 -16.72 -31.24 11.36
CA ALA A 111 -15.95 -32.32 11.98
C ALA A 111 -15.66 -32.24 13.50
N ASN A 112 -16.21 -31.27 14.23
CA ASN A 112 -16.10 -31.16 15.69
C ASN A 112 -17.30 -31.84 16.39
N LYS A 113 -17.32 -33.16 16.28
CA LYS A 113 -18.11 -34.05 17.14
C LYS A 113 -17.58 -33.82 18.58
N THR A 114 -18.43 -33.39 19.51
CA THR A 114 -18.03 -32.81 20.81
C THR A 114 -17.13 -33.67 21.70
N THR A 115 -16.64 -33.09 22.80
CA THR A 115 -15.74 -33.65 23.83
C THR A 115 -16.08 -35.03 24.40
N PHE A 116 -17.26 -35.59 24.11
CA PHE A 116 -17.68 -36.94 24.53
C PHE A 116 -17.87 -37.92 23.35
N TRP A 117 -17.52 -37.52 22.13
CA TRP A 117 -17.78 -38.29 20.92
C TRP A 117 -16.54 -38.99 20.36
N ARG A 118 -16.74 -40.25 19.96
CA ARG A 118 -15.79 -40.96 19.10
C ARG A 118 -16.21 -40.77 17.63
N PRO A 119 -15.27 -40.64 16.68
CA PRO A 119 -15.60 -40.51 15.27
C PRO A 119 -16.24 -41.80 14.77
N LEU A 120 -17.56 -41.76 14.52
CA LEU A 120 -18.32 -42.88 13.95
C LEU A 120 -18.82 -42.55 12.54
N SER A 121 -18.98 -43.59 11.72
CA SER A 121 -19.83 -43.53 10.54
C SER A 121 -21.30 -43.46 10.96
N TYR A 122 -22.20 -43.07 10.05
CA TYR A 122 -23.63 -43.12 10.32
C TYR A 122 -24.11 -44.52 10.72
N ASP A 123 -23.58 -45.58 10.08
CA ASP A 123 -23.92 -46.96 10.46
C ASP A 123 -23.46 -47.31 11.88
N GLY A 124 -22.27 -46.86 12.27
CA GLY A 124 -21.78 -46.99 13.64
C GLY A 124 -22.64 -46.22 14.63
N PHE A 125 -23.06 -45.01 14.27
CA PHE A 125 -23.98 -44.20 15.07
C PHE A 125 -25.36 -44.85 15.19
N ASN A 126 -25.90 -45.39 14.09
CA ASN A 126 -27.17 -46.09 14.06
C ASN A 126 -27.14 -47.33 14.96
N LYS A 127 -26.11 -48.17 14.80
CA LYS A 127 -25.94 -49.40 15.57
C LYS A 127 -25.76 -49.13 17.06
N MET A 128 -24.92 -48.15 17.42
CA MET A 128 -24.64 -47.88 18.83
C MET A 128 -25.75 -47.05 19.46
N TYR A 129 -26.10 -45.91 18.89
CA TYR A 129 -27.04 -44.99 19.52
C TYR A 129 -28.49 -45.21 19.09
N LEU A 130 -28.80 -45.23 17.79
CA LEU A 130 -30.20 -45.21 17.35
C LEU A 130 -30.96 -46.52 17.65
N GLN A 131 -30.31 -47.67 17.47
CA GLN A 131 -30.89 -48.98 17.79
C GLN A 131 -31.04 -49.21 19.29
N LYS A 132 -30.25 -48.49 20.11
CA LYS A 132 -30.28 -48.58 21.57
C LYS A 132 -31.03 -47.43 22.23
N LYS A 133 -31.78 -46.64 21.44
CA LYS A 133 -32.48 -45.46 21.95
C LYS A 133 -33.61 -45.84 22.91
N SER A 134 -33.79 -44.98 23.90
CA SER A 134 -34.98 -44.95 24.74
C SER A 134 -36.23 -44.69 23.88
N GLY A 135 -37.42 -44.80 24.45
CA GLY A 135 -38.67 -44.86 23.70
C GLY A 135 -39.02 -43.49 23.14
N GLN A 136 -40.17 -42.95 23.54
CA GLN A 136 -40.44 -41.55 23.27
C GLN A 136 -39.44 -40.68 24.06
N ILE A 137 -38.75 -39.79 23.35
CA ILE A 137 -37.83 -38.79 23.91
C ILE A 137 -38.46 -37.43 23.64
N ASN A 138 -38.72 -36.64 24.69
CA ASN A 138 -39.17 -35.25 24.58
C ASN A 138 -38.07 -34.35 25.14
N PRO A 139 -37.20 -33.78 24.29
CA PRO A 139 -36.07 -32.98 24.74
C PRO A 139 -36.50 -31.57 25.15
N GLY A 140 -35.70 -30.94 26.01
CA GLY A 140 -35.83 -29.55 26.43
C GLY A 140 -34.46 -28.87 26.48
N VAL A 141 -34.44 -27.56 26.25
CA VAL A 141 -33.21 -26.76 26.26
C VAL A 141 -33.44 -25.46 27.03
N ILE A 142 -32.47 -25.09 27.86
CA ILE A 142 -32.44 -23.83 28.61
C ILE A 142 -31.17 -23.10 28.22
N ILE A 143 -31.29 -21.86 27.75
CA ILE A 143 -30.12 -21.00 27.50
C ILE A 143 -29.64 -20.44 28.83
N LEU A 144 -28.38 -20.69 29.16
CA LEU A 144 -27.78 -20.34 30.45
C LEU A 144 -27.19 -18.93 30.47
N ASN A 145 -26.76 -18.41 29.31
CA ASN A 145 -26.15 -17.08 29.17
C ASN A 145 -26.34 -16.48 27.77
N ASP A 146 -25.97 -15.21 27.62
CA ASP A 146 -25.97 -14.46 26.36
C ASP A 146 -24.97 -15.01 25.32
N GLN A 147 -24.03 -15.85 25.74
CA GLN A 147 -23.07 -16.51 24.86
C GLN A 147 -23.64 -17.77 24.20
N GLY A 148 -24.88 -18.16 24.53
CA GLY A 148 -25.60 -19.29 23.94
C GLY A 148 -25.22 -20.65 24.53
N ASP A 149 -24.55 -20.68 25.69
CA ASP A 149 -24.34 -21.94 26.42
C ASP A 149 -25.70 -22.48 26.88
N VAL A 150 -25.89 -23.80 26.83
CA VAL A 150 -27.20 -24.41 27.07
C VAL A 150 -27.15 -25.56 28.06
N GLU A 151 -28.23 -25.73 28.82
CA GLU A 151 -28.54 -26.95 29.55
C GLU A 151 -29.57 -27.77 28.78
N VAL A 152 -29.25 -29.03 28.52
CA VAL A 152 -30.10 -29.93 27.74
C VAL A 152 -30.69 -30.99 28.65
N THR A 153 -32.01 -31.06 28.67
CA THR A 153 -32.78 -32.05 29.42
C THR A 153 -33.60 -32.92 28.49
N ALA A 154 -34.05 -34.07 28.96
CA ALA A 154 -35.01 -34.88 28.23
C ALA A 154 -35.97 -35.59 29.16
N ARG A 155 -37.22 -35.70 28.71
CA ARG A 155 -38.23 -36.55 29.29
C ARG A 155 -38.34 -37.83 28.45
N VAL A 156 -37.90 -38.95 29.01
CA VAL A 156 -37.65 -40.21 28.29
C VAL A 156 -38.56 -41.34 28.78
N LEU A 157 -39.16 -42.08 27.85
CA LEU A 157 -39.91 -43.31 28.13
C LEU A 157 -38.94 -44.49 28.26
N LEU A 158 -38.86 -45.11 29.45
CA LEU A 158 -37.97 -46.23 29.74
C LEU A 158 -38.41 -47.50 28.99
N GLY A 159 -37.87 -47.69 27.79
CA GLY A 159 -38.17 -48.80 26.90
C GLY A 159 -37.88 -48.43 25.44
N PRO A 160 -38.28 -49.24 24.45
CA PRO A 160 -38.76 -50.60 24.62
C PRO A 160 -37.65 -51.52 25.17
N ASP A 161 -38.05 -52.66 25.71
CA ASP A 161 -37.13 -53.62 26.33
C ASP A 161 -36.06 -54.13 25.35
N GLY A 162 -36.45 -54.33 24.08
CA GLY A 162 -35.55 -54.81 23.02
C GLY A 162 -34.44 -53.84 22.62
N ASN A 163 -34.54 -52.56 23.00
CA ASN A 163 -33.52 -51.55 22.68
C ASN A 163 -32.48 -51.38 23.79
N ARG A 164 -32.67 -52.00 24.96
CA ARG A 164 -31.75 -51.78 26.07
C ARG A 164 -30.42 -52.50 25.85
N VAL A 165 -29.34 -51.91 26.31
CA VAL A 165 -28.05 -52.59 26.44
C VAL A 165 -28.02 -53.29 27.78
N HIS A 166 -27.81 -54.61 27.74
CA HIS A 166 -27.68 -55.42 28.93
C HIS A 166 -26.22 -55.39 29.38
N VAL A 167 -25.92 -54.70 30.49
CA VAL A 167 -24.54 -54.43 30.90
C VAL A 167 -23.72 -55.71 31.10
N ALA A 168 -24.31 -56.76 31.67
CA ALA A 168 -23.65 -58.06 31.82
C ALA A 168 -23.37 -58.80 30.49
N GLN A 169 -24.15 -58.53 29.43
CA GLN A 169 -24.04 -59.20 28.13
C GLN A 169 -23.24 -58.36 27.12
N GLU A 170 -23.25 -57.04 27.27
CA GLU A 170 -22.62 -56.06 26.39
C GLU A 170 -21.76 -55.06 27.20
N PRO A 171 -20.79 -55.52 28.01
CA PRO A 171 -20.04 -54.65 28.93
C PRO A 171 -19.22 -53.57 28.23
N ASP A 172 -18.67 -53.87 27.04
CA ASP A 172 -17.91 -52.90 26.24
C ASP A 172 -18.80 -51.75 25.76
N LEU A 173 -20.05 -52.07 25.38
CA LEU A 173 -21.02 -51.07 24.93
C LEU A 173 -21.53 -50.22 26.10
N ALA A 174 -21.67 -50.83 27.28
CA ALA A 174 -22.02 -50.09 28.50
C ALA A 174 -20.89 -49.15 28.96
N GLN A 175 -19.65 -49.63 28.94
CA GLN A 175 -18.46 -48.81 29.22
C GLN A 175 -18.34 -47.67 28.22
N TYR A 176 -18.67 -47.93 26.95
CA TYR A 176 -18.65 -46.92 25.89
C TYR A 176 -19.58 -45.72 26.19
N TYR A 177 -20.78 -45.92 26.77
CA TYR A 177 -21.68 -44.80 27.10
C TYR A 177 -21.41 -44.15 28.45
N ALA A 178 -21.19 -44.97 29.49
CA ALA A 178 -21.13 -44.46 30.85
C ALA A 178 -19.73 -44.00 31.28
N ASN A 179 -18.70 -44.35 30.50
CA ASN A 179 -17.29 -44.22 30.90
C ASN A 179 -17.02 -44.74 32.32
N ALA A 180 -17.79 -45.76 32.72
CA ALA A 180 -17.79 -46.35 34.05
C ALA A 180 -17.56 -47.85 33.94
N THR A 181 -16.83 -48.41 34.91
CA THR A 181 -16.67 -49.85 35.01
C THR A 181 -17.87 -50.41 35.75
N TRP A 182 -18.63 -51.27 35.09
CA TRP A 182 -19.76 -51.96 35.70
C TRP A 182 -19.34 -53.34 36.19
N ALA A 183 -19.99 -53.83 37.24
CA ALA A 183 -19.76 -55.19 37.71
C ALA A 183 -20.13 -56.21 36.61
N PRO A 184 -19.34 -57.28 36.39
CA PRO A 184 -19.61 -58.29 35.36
C PRO A 184 -20.98 -58.99 35.47
N HIS A 185 -21.57 -58.98 36.67
CA HIS A 185 -22.89 -59.56 36.95
C HIS A 185 -23.96 -58.49 37.19
N SER A 186 -23.72 -57.26 36.71
CA SER A 186 -24.66 -56.16 36.89
C SER A 186 -26.00 -56.48 36.21
N SER A 187 -27.09 -56.31 36.96
CA SER A 187 -28.44 -56.32 36.44
C SER A 187 -28.79 -55.06 35.66
N ALA A 188 -27.84 -54.11 35.55
CA ALA A 188 -28.06 -52.84 34.90
C ALA A 188 -28.44 -53.00 33.43
N VAL A 189 -29.38 -52.16 33.03
CA VAL A 189 -29.75 -51.94 31.65
C VAL A 189 -29.72 -50.45 31.37
N LEU A 190 -29.41 -50.10 30.13
CA LEU A 190 -29.31 -48.70 29.72
C LEU A 190 -29.92 -48.49 28.35
N TRP A 191 -30.38 -47.26 28.12
CA TRP A 191 -30.78 -46.74 26.82
C TRP A 191 -30.02 -45.48 26.51
N THR A 192 -29.75 -45.24 25.23
CA THR A 192 -29.19 -43.97 24.77
C THR A 192 -30.31 -42.94 24.60
N VAL A 193 -29.95 -41.67 24.76
CA VAL A 193 -30.85 -40.53 24.62
C VAL A 193 -30.22 -39.52 23.68
N PRO A 194 -30.17 -39.84 22.37
CA PRO A 194 -29.61 -38.94 21.36
C PRO A 194 -30.54 -37.77 21.06
N VAL A 195 -29.99 -36.57 20.92
CA VAL A 195 -30.71 -35.34 20.54
C VAL A 195 -29.85 -34.48 19.62
N VAL A 196 -30.50 -33.65 18.80
CA VAL A 196 -29.83 -32.65 17.95
C VAL A 196 -30.01 -31.28 18.59
N LEU A 197 -28.93 -30.51 18.66
CA LEU A 197 -28.96 -29.09 18.98
C LEU A 197 -28.66 -28.27 17.74
N GLU A 198 -29.42 -27.20 17.56
CA GLU A 198 -29.23 -26.23 16.49
C GLU A 198 -29.18 -24.83 17.07
N TRP A 199 -28.06 -24.13 16.88
CA TRP A 199 -27.89 -22.74 17.27
C TRP A 199 -28.18 -21.85 16.07
N TYR A 200 -29.15 -20.97 16.26
CA TYR A 200 -29.50 -19.94 15.31
C TYR A 200 -29.04 -18.58 15.81
N GLY A 201 -28.62 -17.73 14.88
CA GLY A 201 -28.15 -16.40 15.20
C GLY A 201 -28.19 -15.44 14.03
N ILE A 202 -27.91 -14.20 14.35
CA ILE A 202 -27.73 -13.12 13.38
C ILE A 202 -26.22 -12.95 13.20
N PRO A 203 -25.67 -13.14 11.97
CA PRO A 203 -24.24 -13.00 11.72
C PRO A 203 -23.76 -11.66 12.27
N ILE A 204 -22.63 -11.65 12.98
CA ILE A 204 -21.94 -10.37 13.18
C ILE A 204 -21.41 -10.02 11.80
N VAL A 205 -22.10 -9.12 11.10
CA VAL A 205 -21.54 -8.45 9.95
C VAL A 205 -20.35 -7.68 10.51
N GLN A 206 -19.14 -8.21 10.29
CA GLN A 206 -17.94 -7.51 10.67
C GLN A 206 -17.95 -6.22 9.86
N GLU A 207 -18.25 -5.11 10.53
CA GLU A 207 -18.14 -3.80 9.89
C GLU A 207 -16.69 -3.64 9.47
N LEU A 208 -16.50 -3.38 8.19
CA LEU A 208 -15.17 -3.10 7.66
C LEU A 208 -14.75 -1.73 8.18
N PRO A 209 -13.51 -1.56 8.66
CA PRO A 209 -13.01 -0.25 9.04
C PRO A 209 -13.04 0.67 7.82
N ASP A 210 -13.35 1.95 8.06
CA ASP A 210 -13.25 3.02 7.07
C ASP A 210 -12.20 4.01 7.57
N PHE A 211 -10.94 3.67 7.30
CA PHE A 211 -9.83 4.55 7.63
C PHE A 211 -9.76 5.70 6.62
N SER A 212 -9.07 6.78 6.97
CA SER A 212 -8.72 7.79 5.97
C SER A 212 -7.43 8.49 6.32
N THR A 213 -6.76 9.05 5.32
CA THR A 213 -5.60 9.91 5.51
C THR A 213 -5.74 11.20 4.72
N LYS A 214 -5.24 12.31 5.27
CA LYS A 214 -5.33 13.63 4.63
C LYS A 214 -4.17 14.54 5.01
N PHE A 215 -3.49 15.11 4.04
CA PHE A 215 -2.48 16.14 4.28
C PHE A 215 -3.15 17.46 4.66
N LYS A 216 -2.52 18.19 5.59
CA LYS A 216 -2.95 19.56 5.93
C LYS A 216 -2.85 20.51 4.73
N GLN A 217 -1.86 20.28 3.87
CA GLN A 217 -1.58 21.07 2.67
C GLN A 217 -1.29 20.12 1.50
N SER A 218 -1.99 20.30 0.37
CA SER A 218 -1.90 19.44 -0.81
C SER A 218 -0.79 19.85 -1.80
N SER A 219 -0.21 21.04 -1.64
CA SER A 219 0.88 21.50 -2.51
C SER A 219 1.80 22.51 -1.84
N PHE A 220 3.09 22.41 -2.13
CA PHE A 220 4.14 23.35 -1.74
C PHE A 220 4.75 23.92 -3.03
N THR A 221 4.63 25.23 -3.26
CA THR A 221 5.20 25.90 -4.43
C THR A 221 6.40 26.73 -4.04
N ASP A 222 7.18 27.14 -5.04
CA ASP A 222 8.31 28.06 -4.88
C ASP A 222 9.38 27.56 -3.88
N ILE A 223 9.53 26.23 -3.83
CA ILE A 223 10.48 25.59 -2.94
C ILE A 223 11.87 25.57 -3.56
N THR A 224 12.88 25.97 -2.79
CA THR A 224 14.28 25.87 -3.22
C THR A 224 14.78 24.43 -2.99
N PRO A 225 15.51 23.82 -3.94
CA PRO A 225 16.16 22.53 -3.70
C PRO A 225 16.97 22.51 -2.40
N GLY A 226 16.86 21.44 -1.61
CA GLY A 226 17.49 21.33 -0.29
C GLY A 226 16.74 22.01 0.86
N GLN A 227 15.69 22.78 0.59
CA GLN A 227 14.84 23.36 1.64
C GLN A 227 14.11 22.26 2.43
N LYS A 228 14.11 22.37 3.76
CA LYS A 228 13.32 21.49 4.64
C LYS A 228 11.88 21.98 4.71
N ILE A 229 10.93 21.10 4.43
CA ILE A 229 9.48 21.34 4.52
C ILE A 229 8.97 20.57 5.73
N THR A 230 8.40 21.26 6.71
CA THR A 230 7.71 20.64 7.86
C THR A 230 6.21 20.77 7.67
N THR A 231 5.51 19.64 7.66
CA THR A 231 4.05 19.58 7.50
C THR A 231 3.45 18.46 8.34
N SER A 232 2.15 18.26 8.24
CA SER A 232 1.42 17.25 8.99
C SER A 232 0.39 16.54 8.13
N VAL A 233 0.14 15.29 8.47
CA VAL A 233 -0.92 14.45 7.92
C VAL A 233 -1.83 13.97 9.05
N THR A 234 -3.13 13.90 8.79
CA THR A 234 -4.11 13.32 9.71
C THR A 234 -4.49 11.91 9.27
N TYR A 235 -4.64 11.02 10.23
CA TYR A 235 -5.21 9.69 10.06
C TYR A 235 -6.46 9.57 10.92
N SER A 236 -7.53 8.96 10.40
CA SER A 236 -8.78 8.82 11.14
C SER A 236 -9.46 7.49 10.89
N LEU A 237 -10.32 7.09 11.83
CA LEU A 237 -11.31 6.03 11.66
C LEU A 237 -12.70 6.68 11.64
N ASN A 238 -13.58 6.24 10.73
CA ASN A 238 -14.95 6.73 10.65
C ASN A 238 -15.67 6.64 12.02
N ALA A 239 -16.45 7.67 12.35
CA ALA A 239 -17.16 7.78 13.62
C ALA A 239 -18.23 6.72 13.82
N ASP A 240 -18.78 6.17 12.72
CA ASP A 240 -19.84 5.17 12.76
C ASP A 240 -19.31 3.75 13.03
N HIS A 241 -17.98 3.54 13.03
CA HIS A 241 -17.39 2.23 13.31
C HIS A 241 -17.64 1.81 14.78
N PRO A 242 -17.98 0.54 15.09
CA PRO A 242 -18.45 0.16 16.42
C PRO A 242 -17.35 0.09 17.50
N GLN A 243 -16.08 0.01 17.09
CA GLN A 243 -14.96 -0.20 18.01
C GLN A 243 -13.65 0.40 17.47
N ALA A 244 -12.63 0.47 18.33
CA ALA A 244 -11.29 0.90 17.91
C ALA A 244 -10.63 -0.14 17.00
N GLU A 245 -9.88 0.34 16.01
CA GLU A 245 -9.19 -0.51 15.04
C GLU A 245 -7.73 -0.11 14.93
N THR A 246 -6.87 -1.08 14.57
CA THR A 246 -5.44 -0.83 14.39
C THR A 246 -5.06 -0.92 12.92
N ALA A 247 -4.36 0.11 12.44
CA ALA A 247 -3.90 0.25 11.08
C ALA A 247 -2.38 0.44 11.01
N LYS A 248 -1.80 0.07 9.88
CA LYS A 248 -0.43 0.42 9.50
C LYS A 248 -0.44 1.74 8.74
N ILE A 249 0.47 2.65 9.08
CA ILE A 249 0.62 3.94 8.39
C ILE A 249 1.99 4.02 7.69
N SER A 250 2.06 4.74 6.57
CA SER A 250 3.30 4.96 5.82
C SER A 250 3.34 6.35 5.20
N LEU A 251 4.53 6.95 5.20
CA LEU A 251 4.84 8.19 4.47
C LEU A 251 6.03 7.93 3.55
N LYS A 252 5.87 8.31 2.28
CA LYS A 252 6.89 8.17 1.24
C LYS A 252 7.11 9.50 0.55
N HIS A 253 8.37 9.84 0.27
CA HIS A 253 8.75 10.93 -0.61
C HIS A 253 9.08 10.34 -1.99
N ILE A 254 8.33 10.72 -3.01
CA ILE A 254 8.41 10.20 -4.37
C ILE A 254 9.15 11.21 -5.26
N ILE A 255 10.35 10.85 -5.70
CA ILE A 255 11.20 11.69 -6.56
C ILE A 255 11.40 10.95 -7.89
N ASN A 256 10.98 11.55 -9.00
CA ASN A 256 11.01 10.91 -10.33
C ASN A 256 10.42 9.48 -10.34
N GLY A 257 9.30 9.28 -9.63
CA GLY A 257 8.63 7.98 -9.51
C GLY A 257 9.28 6.97 -8.56
N THR A 258 10.44 7.29 -7.97
CA THR A 258 11.10 6.43 -6.96
C THR A 258 10.66 6.85 -5.56
N ALA A 259 10.17 5.91 -4.76
CA ALA A 259 9.68 6.17 -3.41
C ALA A 259 10.77 5.96 -2.34
N TYR A 260 10.94 6.95 -1.47
CA TYR A 260 11.87 6.95 -0.34
C TYR A 260 11.09 7.04 0.97
N THR A 261 11.41 6.20 1.95
CA THR A 261 10.77 6.25 3.28
C THR A 261 11.17 7.52 4.01
N VAL A 262 10.19 8.20 4.61
CA VAL A 262 10.47 9.35 5.49
C VAL A 262 10.89 8.80 6.87
N GLU A 263 12.17 8.97 7.25
CA GLU A 263 12.86 8.28 8.36
C GLU A 263 12.28 8.47 9.79
N LYS A 264 11.18 9.20 9.98
CA LYS A 264 10.66 9.58 11.30
C LYS A 264 9.16 9.39 11.50
N LEU A 265 8.60 8.28 11.01
CA LEU A 265 7.34 7.81 11.57
C LEU A 265 7.65 7.01 12.84
N ASP A 266 7.55 7.66 14.00
CA ASP A 266 7.76 7.05 15.32
C ASP A 266 6.86 5.83 15.58
N GLN A 267 5.82 5.63 14.76
CA GLN A 267 4.91 4.49 14.86
C GLN A 267 4.49 4.04 13.45
N ALA A 268 4.92 2.84 13.03
CA ALA A 268 4.44 2.22 11.80
C ALA A 268 2.99 1.72 11.91
N GLN A 269 2.41 1.73 13.12
CA GLN A 269 1.05 1.31 13.41
C GLN A 269 0.36 2.32 14.32
N VAL A 270 -0.94 2.45 14.17
CA VAL A 270 -1.79 3.34 14.96
C VAL A 270 -3.07 2.61 15.33
N THR A 271 -3.49 2.72 16.59
CA THR A 271 -4.86 2.36 17.02
C THR A 271 -5.69 3.62 17.08
N LEU A 272 -6.85 3.62 16.43
CA LEU A 272 -7.77 4.76 16.38
C LEU A 272 -9.13 4.31 16.91
N ASN A 273 -9.69 5.09 17.85
CA ASN A 273 -11.08 4.95 18.26
C ASN A 273 -12.02 5.48 17.17
N PRO A 274 -13.31 5.07 17.15
CA PRO A 274 -14.29 5.64 16.21
C PRO A 274 -14.33 7.16 16.29
N GLY A 275 -14.12 7.83 15.15
CA GLY A 275 -14.11 9.30 15.05
C GLY A 275 -12.82 9.96 15.53
N GLU A 276 -11.85 9.20 16.02
CA GLU A 276 -10.55 9.72 16.42
C GLU A 276 -9.76 10.19 15.19
N VAL A 277 -9.12 11.35 15.32
CA VAL A 277 -8.21 11.90 14.32
C VAL A 277 -6.83 12.08 14.96
N LYS A 278 -5.83 11.35 14.47
CA LYS A 278 -4.44 11.46 14.93
C LYS A 278 -3.61 12.21 13.91
N THR A 279 -2.94 13.27 14.37
CA THR A 279 -2.07 14.09 13.53
C THR A 279 -0.61 13.67 13.70
N VAL A 280 0.10 13.47 12.59
CA VAL A 280 1.53 13.19 12.57
C VAL A 280 2.24 14.32 11.84
N THR A 281 3.18 14.96 12.53
CA THR A 281 4.06 15.99 11.96
C THR A 281 5.35 15.35 11.49
N PHE A 282 5.82 15.73 10.31
CA PHE A 282 7.06 15.22 9.72
C PHE A 282 7.78 16.29 8.91
N THR A 283 9.06 16.04 8.61
CA THR A 283 9.89 16.94 7.80
C THR A 283 10.48 16.17 6.62
N VAL A 284 10.39 16.73 5.42
CA VAL A 284 11.07 16.24 4.21
C VAL A 284 12.00 17.30 3.65
N THR A 285 13.02 16.90 2.88
CA THR A 285 13.93 17.83 2.20
C THR A 285 13.59 17.86 0.72
N ALA A 286 13.34 19.05 0.17
CA ALA A 286 12.99 19.22 -1.23
C ALA A 286 14.11 18.75 -2.16
N SER A 287 13.74 18.06 -3.25
CA SER A 287 14.70 17.54 -4.23
C SER A 287 15.10 18.61 -5.26
N GLU A 288 15.99 18.27 -6.19
CA GLU A 288 16.34 19.14 -7.34
C GLU A 288 15.21 19.24 -8.40
N VAL A 289 14.19 18.39 -8.30
CA VAL A 289 13.05 18.31 -9.21
C VAL A 289 11.73 18.33 -8.45
N ASP A 290 10.64 18.54 -9.18
CA ASP A 290 9.30 18.42 -8.63
C ASP A 290 9.10 16.99 -8.08
N SER A 291 8.43 16.87 -6.94
CA SER A 291 8.28 15.59 -6.23
C SER A 291 6.93 15.52 -5.53
N GLU A 292 6.58 14.35 -4.99
CA GLU A 292 5.32 14.14 -4.25
C GLU A 292 5.60 13.53 -2.88
N ILE A 293 4.80 13.86 -1.88
CA ILE A 293 4.73 13.13 -0.61
C ILE A 293 3.44 12.33 -0.64
N GLU A 294 3.52 11.04 -0.33
CA GLU A 294 2.37 10.14 -0.29
C GLU A 294 2.18 9.61 1.12
N SER A 295 0.94 9.65 1.61
CA SER A 295 0.51 9.02 2.86
C SER A 295 -0.40 7.85 2.56
N THR A 296 -0.26 6.76 3.32
CA THR A 296 -1.17 5.61 3.27
C THR A 296 -1.54 5.13 4.66
N ILE A 297 -2.77 4.62 4.81
CA ILE A 297 -3.25 3.91 5.99
C ILE A 297 -3.94 2.60 5.57
N GLU A 298 -3.61 1.48 6.21
CA GLU A 298 -4.12 0.16 5.85
C GLU A 298 -4.54 -0.63 7.11
N PRO A 299 -5.71 -1.29 7.15
CA PRO A 299 -6.10 -2.11 8.29
C PRO A 299 -5.10 -3.26 8.50
N LEU A 300 -4.78 -3.59 9.77
CA LEU A 300 -3.90 -4.74 10.06
C LEU A 300 -4.56 -6.10 9.77
N LYS A 301 -5.90 -6.16 9.76
CA LYS A 301 -6.68 -7.36 9.49
C LYS A 301 -7.86 -7.02 8.58
N GLY A 302 -8.15 -7.88 7.62
CA GLY A 302 -9.29 -7.72 6.71
C GLY A 302 -9.03 -6.68 5.61
N ILE A 303 -10.12 -6.12 5.09
CA ILE A 303 -10.13 -5.08 4.06
C ILE A 303 -10.79 -3.82 4.62
N ASP A 304 -10.47 -2.68 4.02
CA ASP A 304 -11.12 -1.41 4.35
C ASP A 304 -12.42 -1.24 3.55
N LYS A 305 -13.41 -0.57 4.15
CA LYS A 305 -14.71 -0.25 3.54
C LYS A 305 -14.54 0.68 2.34
N ASN A 306 -13.59 1.62 2.38
CA ASN A 306 -13.33 2.58 1.32
C ASN A 306 -11.83 2.71 1.03
N PRO A 307 -11.20 1.78 0.30
CA PRO A 307 -9.76 1.83 0.04
C PRO A 307 -9.27 3.10 -0.70
N ALA A 308 -10.17 3.91 -1.27
CA ALA A 308 -9.81 5.12 -2.02
C ALA A 308 -9.41 6.32 -1.14
N ASN A 309 -9.93 6.42 0.09
CA ASN A 309 -9.56 7.50 1.05
C ASN A 309 -8.36 7.11 1.95
N ASN A 310 -7.87 5.88 1.80
CA ASN A 310 -6.70 5.35 2.50
C ASN A 310 -5.37 5.87 1.98
N LYS A 311 -5.41 6.75 0.98
CA LYS A 311 -4.23 7.33 0.36
C LYS A 311 -4.47 8.81 0.05
N ASP A 312 -3.47 9.64 0.35
CA ASP A 312 -3.46 11.04 -0.03
C ASP A 312 -2.07 11.45 -0.52
N LYS A 313 -2.00 12.55 -1.27
CA LYS A 313 -0.76 13.07 -1.88
C LYS A 313 -0.64 14.58 -1.69
N ALA A 314 0.59 15.03 -1.46
CA ALA A 314 0.95 16.44 -1.51
C ALA A 314 2.09 16.67 -2.52
N VAL A 315 1.96 17.65 -3.41
CA VAL A 315 2.96 17.97 -4.44
C VAL A 315 3.98 18.98 -3.93
N ILE A 316 5.25 18.80 -4.26
CA ILE A 316 6.33 19.77 -4.03
C ILE A 316 6.82 20.25 -5.40
N SER A 317 6.55 21.50 -5.72
CA SER A 317 7.03 22.17 -6.94
C SER A 317 8.26 23.01 -6.59
N VAL A 318 9.38 22.72 -7.23
CA VAL A 318 10.64 23.42 -6.95
C VAL A 318 10.87 24.55 -7.94
N ILE A 319 11.49 25.65 -7.48
CA ILE A 319 11.87 26.76 -8.36
C ILE A 319 12.93 26.23 -9.33
N LYS A 320 12.53 26.03 -10.59
CA LYS A 320 13.47 25.75 -11.67
C LYS A 320 14.15 27.07 -12.06
N PRO A 321 15.49 27.16 -12.04
CA PRO A 321 16.16 28.33 -12.58
C PRO A 321 15.75 28.49 -14.05
N LEU A 322 15.19 29.64 -14.40
CA LEU A 322 14.80 29.91 -15.78
C LEU A 322 16.03 29.78 -16.69
N PRO A 323 15.89 29.19 -17.89
CA PRO A 323 16.94 29.25 -18.89
C PRO A 323 17.35 30.71 -19.10
N PRO A 324 18.64 30.99 -19.34
CA PRO A 324 19.07 32.37 -19.53
C PRO A 324 18.39 32.94 -20.79
N ALA A 325 17.92 34.20 -20.77
CA ALA A 325 17.32 34.82 -21.96
C ALA A 325 18.39 35.00 -23.03
N GLY A 326 18.20 34.31 -24.16
CA GLY A 326 19.08 34.39 -25.32
C GLY A 326 19.76 33.05 -25.60
N ASN A 327 20.02 32.80 -26.86
CA ASN A 327 20.78 31.63 -27.28
C ASN A 327 22.26 31.93 -27.03
N ALA A 328 22.84 31.24 -26.05
CA ALA A 328 24.29 31.17 -25.93
C ALA A 328 24.86 30.55 -27.22
N ASP A 329 25.92 31.14 -27.74
CA ASP A 329 26.52 30.77 -29.03
C ASP A 329 27.93 30.24 -28.82
N LEU A 330 28.30 29.22 -29.58
CA LEU A 330 29.61 28.54 -29.49
C LEU A 330 30.25 28.54 -30.87
N THR A 331 31.40 29.20 -30.98
CA THR A 331 32.14 29.35 -32.24
C THR A 331 33.56 28.79 -32.13
N PHE A 332 34.05 28.27 -33.26
CA PHE A 332 35.40 27.73 -33.38
C PHE A 332 36.13 28.41 -34.54
N SER A 333 37.33 28.89 -34.27
CA SER A 333 38.26 29.40 -35.28
C SER A 333 39.60 28.71 -35.10
N ALA A 334 40.32 28.47 -36.18
CA ALA A 334 41.65 27.88 -36.12
C ALA A 334 42.64 28.64 -37.00
N VAL A 335 43.90 28.65 -36.58
CA VAL A 335 45.03 29.15 -37.37
C VAL A 335 46.10 28.09 -37.44
N SER A 336 46.89 28.09 -38.51
CA SER A 336 48.02 27.17 -38.69
C SER A 336 48.94 27.11 -37.47
N GLN A 337 49.75 26.06 -37.35
CA GLN A 337 50.78 25.95 -36.31
C GLN A 337 51.66 27.21 -36.18
N SER A 338 51.98 27.84 -37.31
CA SER A 338 52.73 29.10 -37.42
C SER A 338 51.92 30.37 -37.10
N LYS A 339 50.61 30.24 -36.82
CA LYS A 339 49.63 31.30 -36.59
C LYS A 339 49.45 32.29 -37.74
N LYS A 340 49.79 31.88 -38.97
CA LYS A 340 49.76 32.74 -40.16
C LYS A 340 48.55 32.50 -41.07
N THR A 341 48.09 31.25 -41.17
CA THR A 341 47.04 30.88 -42.12
C THR A 341 45.76 30.55 -41.37
N PRO A 342 44.72 31.40 -41.43
CA PRO A 342 43.43 31.08 -40.84
C PRO A 342 42.74 29.93 -41.56
N ARG A 343 41.93 29.16 -40.83
CA ARG A 343 41.06 28.12 -41.38
C ARG A 343 39.62 28.63 -41.50
N PRO A 344 38.80 28.04 -42.39
CA PRO A 344 37.36 28.23 -42.35
C PRO A 344 36.79 27.94 -40.96
N ALA A 345 35.74 28.66 -40.58
CA ALA A 345 35.08 28.49 -39.28
C ALA A 345 34.64 27.03 -39.07
N GLY A 346 34.80 26.51 -37.85
CA GLY A 346 34.47 25.12 -37.52
C GLY A 346 35.42 24.06 -38.08
N THR A 347 36.52 24.45 -38.74
CA THR A 347 37.51 23.51 -39.28
C THR A 347 38.88 23.70 -38.65
N ALA A 348 39.64 22.61 -38.55
CA ALA A 348 41.03 22.61 -38.10
C ALA A 348 41.83 21.53 -38.86
N LYS A 349 43.15 21.64 -38.79
CA LYS A 349 44.09 20.61 -39.20
C LYS A 349 45.01 20.25 -38.04
N TRP A 350 45.63 19.07 -38.15
CA TRP A 350 46.61 18.62 -37.17
C TRP A 350 47.69 19.68 -36.94
N THR A 351 47.94 19.99 -35.66
CA THR A 351 48.83 21.01 -35.08
C THR A 351 48.35 22.47 -35.13
N ASP A 352 47.15 22.74 -35.66
CA ASP A 352 46.57 24.09 -35.64
C ASP A 352 46.30 24.58 -34.21
N TRP A 353 46.30 25.90 -34.02
CA TRP A 353 45.81 26.55 -32.81
C TRP A 353 44.33 26.84 -32.96
N VAL A 354 43.50 26.19 -32.15
CA VAL A 354 42.05 26.33 -32.14
C VAL A 354 41.65 27.27 -31.02
N THR A 355 40.93 28.34 -31.38
CA THR A 355 40.28 29.26 -30.44
C THR A 355 38.80 28.94 -30.39
N THR A 356 38.33 28.57 -29.20
CA THR A 356 36.90 28.37 -28.90
C THR A 356 36.39 29.59 -28.14
N THR A 357 35.29 30.16 -28.61
CA THR A 357 34.63 31.31 -27.98
C THR A 357 33.17 30.98 -27.70
N VAL A 358 32.75 31.15 -26.45
CA VAL A 358 31.34 31.08 -26.05
C VAL A 358 30.81 32.49 -25.77
N THR A 359 29.66 32.80 -26.33
CA THR A 359 28.87 33.99 -25.97
C THR A 359 27.85 33.59 -24.92
N ILE A 360 27.98 34.14 -23.71
CA ILE A 360 27.12 33.86 -22.56
C ILE A 360 26.10 35.00 -22.45
N PRO A 361 24.79 34.72 -22.62
CA PRO A 361 23.78 35.75 -22.57
C PRO A 361 23.42 36.11 -21.12
N ARG A 362 22.84 37.30 -20.96
CA ARG A 362 22.27 37.76 -19.70
C ARG A 362 21.22 36.77 -19.16
N PRO A 363 21.25 36.38 -17.87
CA PRO A 363 20.24 35.49 -17.31
C PRO A 363 18.89 36.20 -17.17
N THR A 364 17.81 35.42 -17.21
CA THR A 364 16.46 35.90 -16.87
C THR A 364 16.16 35.51 -15.44
N PRO A 365 15.88 36.47 -14.53
CA PRO A 365 15.47 36.11 -13.19
C PRO A 365 14.08 35.46 -13.21
N PRO A 366 13.77 34.57 -12.24
CA PRO A 366 12.46 33.92 -12.17
C PRO A 366 11.29 34.88 -11.91
N LYS A 367 11.59 36.00 -11.27
CA LYS A 367 10.65 37.08 -10.99
C LYS A 367 11.40 38.40 -10.88
N GLY A 368 10.68 39.51 -10.97
CA GLY A 368 11.22 40.85 -10.76
C GLY A 368 12.27 41.29 -11.78
N THR A 369 13.20 42.13 -11.33
CA THR A 369 14.23 42.78 -12.15
C THR A 369 15.62 42.29 -11.77
N LEU A 370 16.45 42.04 -12.78
CA LEU A 370 17.86 41.69 -12.60
C LEU A 370 18.64 42.91 -12.05
N ASP A 371 19.43 42.70 -11.01
CA ASP A 371 20.29 43.75 -10.41
C ASP A 371 21.71 43.68 -10.97
N TRP A 372 22.29 42.48 -11.02
CA TRP A 372 23.59 42.19 -11.62
C TRP A 372 23.72 40.70 -11.92
N TRP A 373 24.67 40.33 -12.76
CA TRP A 373 25.04 38.94 -13.02
C TRP A 373 26.54 38.78 -13.25
N GLN A 374 27.09 37.59 -13.03
CA GLN A 374 28.51 37.30 -13.25
C GLN A 374 28.72 35.85 -13.66
N VAL A 375 29.73 35.60 -14.49
CA VAL A 375 30.17 34.23 -14.80
C VAL A 375 31.06 33.76 -13.66
N THR A 376 30.71 32.64 -13.01
CA THR A 376 31.47 32.09 -11.87
C THR A 376 32.37 30.94 -12.28
N ASP A 377 32.01 30.21 -13.34
CA ASP A 377 32.79 29.10 -13.87
C ASP A 377 32.53 28.99 -15.37
N CYS A 378 33.57 28.69 -16.15
CA CYS A 378 33.44 28.39 -17.58
C CYS A 378 34.57 27.45 -18.01
N LYS A 379 34.19 26.26 -18.47
CA LYS A 379 35.12 25.18 -18.80
C LYS A 379 34.79 24.60 -20.17
N ILE A 380 35.82 24.29 -20.94
CA ILE A 380 35.74 23.54 -22.18
C ILE A 380 36.15 22.08 -21.93
N THR A 381 35.52 21.15 -22.61
CA THR A 381 35.95 19.75 -22.70
C THR A 381 36.13 19.35 -24.16
N TYR A 382 37.30 18.81 -24.50
CA TYR A 382 37.66 18.41 -25.86
C TYR A 382 38.46 17.09 -25.86
N PRO A 383 38.65 16.41 -27.01
CA PRO A 383 39.34 15.12 -27.06
C PRO A 383 40.78 15.17 -26.55
N LYS A 384 41.20 14.11 -25.86
CA LYS A 384 42.58 13.93 -25.39
C LYS A 384 43.39 13.16 -26.42
N LYS A 385 44.58 13.65 -26.73
CA LYS A 385 45.57 12.94 -27.55
C LYS A 385 45.80 11.52 -26.98
N ASN A 386 45.67 10.52 -27.84
CA ASN A 386 45.97 9.14 -27.48
C ASN A 386 47.49 8.97 -27.25
N PRO A 387 47.93 8.31 -26.15
CA PRO A 387 49.35 8.08 -25.90
C PRO A 387 50.11 7.36 -27.03
N GLU A 388 49.41 6.51 -27.80
CA GLU A 388 49.99 5.78 -28.94
C GLU A 388 49.98 6.59 -30.24
N PHE A 389 49.45 7.82 -30.21
CA PHE A 389 49.41 8.68 -31.38
C PHE A 389 50.82 9.09 -31.81
N ALA A 390 51.16 8.73 -33.05
CA ALA A 390 52.34 9.22 -33.77
C ALA A 390 51.93 9.64 -35.17
N PHE A 391 52.71 10.51 -35.82
CA PHE A 391 52.41 11.00 -37.18
C PHE A 391 52.21 9.86 -38.20
N GLY A 392 53.04 8.81 -38.13
CA GLY A 392 52.93 7.62 -38.98
C GLY A 392 51.93 6.56 -38.50
N ASN A 393 51.31 6.75 -37.33
CA ASN A 393 50.28 5.87 -36.77
C ASN A 393 49.20 6.73 -36.08
N PRO A 394 48.40 7.48 -36.85
CA PRO A 394 47.36 8.32 -36.28
C PRO A 394 46.23 7.45 -35.74
N VAL A 395 46.28 7.17 -34.44
CA VAL A 395 45.21 6.50 -33.71
C VAL A 395 44.18 7.50 -33.19
N GLU A 396 42.93 7.08 -33.06
CA GLU A 396 41.85 7.92 -32.55
C GLU A 396 42.13 8.41 -31.11
N PRO A 397 41.66 9.61 -30.73
CA PRO A 397 41.81 10.14 -29.38
C PRO A 397 41.20 9.21 -28.33
N LYS A 398 41.78 9.21 -27.13
CA LYS A 398 41.34 8.37 -26.01
C LYS A 398 41.12 9.24 -24.76
N GLY A 399 39.84 9.44 -24.42
CA GLY A 399 39.41 10.30 -23.33
C GLY A 399 39.29 11.77 -23.72
N THR A 400 39.17 12.64 -22.72
CA THR A 400 38.98 14.09 -22.89
C THR A 400 39.90 14.90 -21.97
N VAL A 401 40.08 16.17 -22.29
CA VAL A 401 40.75 17.18 -21.48
C VAL A 401 39.73 18.26 -21.14
N THR A 402 39.70 18.69 -19.88
CA THR A 402 38.90 19.83 -19.42
C THR A 402 39.81 20.99 -19.04
N ALA A 403 39.51 22.18 -19.53
CA ALA A 403 40.31 23.39 -19.26
C ALA A 403 39.40 24.59 -18.96
N GLY A 404 39.85 25.49 -18.08
CA GLY A 404 39.15 26.74 -17.79
C GLY A 404 39.27 27.74 -18.94
N MET A 405 38.18 28.42 -19.26
CA MET A 405 38.14 29.49 -20.26
C MET A 405 38.38 30.85 -19.61
N SER A 406 39.00 31.77 -20.34
CA SER A 406 39.19 33.16 -19.91
C SER A 406 37.94 33.97 -20.20
N TYR A 407 37.40 34.67 -19.20
CA TYR A 407 36.24 35.57 -19.32
C TYR A 407 36.45 36.83 -18.47
N SER A 408 35.70 37.89 -18.76
CA SER A 408 35.73 39.11 -17.95
C SER A 408 35.28 38.80 -16.53
N SER A 409 36.14 39.11 -15.55
CA SER A 409 35.82 38.99 -14.13
C SER A 409 34.95 40.15 -13.66
N GLY A 410 34.08 39.89 -12.69
CA GLY A 410 33.26 40.92 -12.03
C GLY A 410 31.78 40.85 -12.37
N GLN A 411 31.03 41.80 -11.81
CA GLN A 411 29.59 41.90 -11.99
C GLN A 411 29.26 42.71 -13.24
N PHE A 412 28.48 42.11 -14.13
CA PHE A 412 27.85 42.75 -15.27
C PHE A 412 26.55 43.43 -14.85
N LYS A 413 26.30 44.60 -15.43
CA LYS A 413 25.09 45.38 -15.22
C LYS A 413 23.90 44.73 -15.93
N PRO A 414 22.66 45.04 -15.54
CA PRO A 414 21.47 44.54 -16.24
C PRO A 414 21.39 44.98 -17.70
N SER A 415 22.05 46.08 -18.07
CA SER A 415 22.18 46.57 -19.44
C SER A 415 23.13 45.75 -20.31
N ASP A 416 24.03 44.98 -19.69
CA ASP A 416 24.98 44.13 -20.42
C ASP A 416 24.23 42.89 -20.92
N SER A 417 23.98 42.86 -22.22
CA SER A 417 23.17 41.81 -22.85
C SER A 417 23.89 40.44 -22.95
N LYS A 418 25.22 40.45 -22.94
CA LYS A 418 26.07 39.27 -23.08
C LYS A 418 27.51 39.53 -22.61
N THR A 419 28.23 38.45 -22.34
CA THR A 419 29.68 38.42 -22.17
C THR A 419 30.28 37.28 -22.98
N THR A 420 31.60 37.22 -23.09
CA THR A 420 32.29 36.17 -23.84
C THR A 420 33.35 35.48 -22.98
N ALA A 421 33.46 34.16 -23.11
CA ALA A 421 34.60 33.40 -22.62
C ALA A 421 35.35 32.76 -23.79
N SER A 422 36.67 32.69 -23.72
CA SER A 422 37.48 32.08 -24.78
C SER A 422 38.67 31.29 -24.26
N ILE A 423 39.13 30.33 -25.04
CA ILE A 423 40.36 29.58 -24.79
C ILE A 423 40.99 29.20 -26.13
N THR A 424 42.32 29.21 -26.17
CA THR A 424 43.10 28.69 -27.29
C THR A 424 43.89 27.45 -26.86
N PHE A 425 43.78 26.38 -27.62
CA PHE A 425 44.54 25.13 -27.42
C PHE A 425 45.04 24.61 -28.77
N GLN A 426 45.94 23.63 -28.75
CA GLN A 426 46.45 23.01 -29.96
C GLN A 426 45.62 21.78 -30.32
N GLU A 427 45.20 21.65 -31.59
CA GLU A 427 44.64 20.41 -32.12
C GLU A 427 45.80 19.42 -32.35
N ASN A 428 45.97 18.48 -31.43
CA ASN A 428 47.10 17.55 -31.44
C ASN A 428 46.66 16.09 -31.28
N TRP A 429 45.38 15.81 -31.51
CA TRP A 429 44.77 14.52 -31.18
C TRP A 429 44.23 13.77 -32.41
N SER A 430 44.15 14.41 -33.57
CA SER A 430 43.71 13.76 -34.81
C SER A 430 44.49 14.22 -36.04
N MET A 431 44.55 13.36 -37.05
CA MET A 431 44.99 13.68 -38.42
C MET A 431 43.91 13.34 -39.44
N ALA A 432 42.64 13.26 -39.04
CA ALA A 432 41.54 12.88 -39.93
C ALA A 432 41.56 13.68 -41.24
N GLY A 433 41.47 12.98 -42.38
CA GLY A 433 41.55 13.56 -43.71
C GLY A 433 42.96 13.73 -44.28
N ALA A 434 44.01 13.35 -43.53
CA ALA A 434 45.40 13.43 -43.97
C ALA A 434 45.82 12.36 -44.98
N LYS A 435 45.09 11.22 -45.05
CA LYS A 435 45.41 10.08 -45.93
C LYS A 435 46.84 9.56 -45.74
N ILE A 436 47.16 9.15 -44.51
CA ILE A 436 48.49 8.66 -44.15
C ILE A 436 48.55 7.14 -44.36
N TYR A 437 49.49 6.66 -45.17
CA TYR A 437 49.73 5.22 -45.30
C TYR A 437 50.63 4.73 -44.17
N ASN A 438 50.16 3.77 -43.38
CA ASN A 438 50.93 3.13 -42.33
C ASN A 438 51.58 1.86 -42.86
N ILE A 439 52.87 1.92 -43.17
CA ILE A 439 53.63 0.79 -43.73
C ILE A 439 53.72 -0.42 -42.80
N LEU A 440 53.64 -0.22 -41.48
CA LEU A 440 53.70 -1.31 -40.50
C LEU A 440 52.39 -2.11 -40.43
N LYS A 441 51.28 -1.47 -40.81
CA LYS A 441 49.94 -2.07 -40.83
C LYS A 441 49.41 -2.33 -42.24
N ASP A 442 50.15 -1.92 -43.25
CA ASP A 442 49.80 -2.00 -44.68
C ASP A 442 48.40 -1.41 -44.97
N GLU A 443 48.07 -0.28 -44.35
CA GLU A 443 46.73 0.33 -44.44
C GLU A 443 46.77 1.86 -44.60
N LEU A 444 45.77 2.41 -45.31
CA LEU A 444 45.53 3.85 -45.37
C LEU A 444 44.78 4.30 -44.12
N MET A 445 45.48 5.02 -43.24
CA MET A 445 44.92 5.61 -42.03
C MET A 445 44.40 7.03 -42.28
N ALA A 446 43.47 7.48 -41.43
CA ALA A 446 42.92 8.84 -41.45
C ALA A 446 42.40 9.26 -42.84
N ALA A 447 41.76 8.34 -43.55
CA ALA A 447 41.37 8.49 -44.95
C ALA A 447 40.36 9.63 -45.21
N SER A 448 39.52 9.94 -44.22
CA SER A 448 38.42 10.90 -44.34
C SER A 448 38.45 11.95 -43.22
N PRO A 449 38.04 13.20 -43.49
CA PRO A 449 37.79 14.20 -42.47
C PRO A 449 36.80 13.70 -41.40
N LYS A 450 36.94 14.17 -40.17
CA LYS A 450 36.10 13.73 -39.04
C LYS A 450 35.72 14.88 -38.12
N HIS A 451 34.47 14.86 -37.66
CA HIS A 451 33.99 15.77 -36.63
C HIS A 451 34.36 15.25 -35.24
N TYR A 452 34.87 16.14 -34.40
CA TYR A 452 35.16 15.85 -33.00
C TYR A 452 34.28 16.71 -32.08
N PRO A 453 33.60 16.09 -31.11
CA PRO A 453 32.72 16.80 -30.20
C PRO A 453 33.54 17.65 -29.22
N ILE A 454 33.07 18.87 -29.00
CA ILE A 454 33.58 19.80 -28.00
C ILE A 454 32.38 20.30 -27.20
N SER A 455 32.50 20.31 -25.88
CA SER A 455 31.47 20.87 -25.01
C SER A 455 32.02 22.03 -24.17
N VAL A 456 31.18 23.01 -23.90
CA VAL A 456 31.48 24.13 -22.99
C VAL A 456 30.39 24.18 -21.93
N THR A 457 30.78 24.08 -20.67
CA THR A 457 29.87 24.25 -19.53
C THR A 457 30.21 25.57 -18.85
N TYR A 458 29.19 26.38 -18.57
CA TYR A 458 29.34 27.61 -17.81
C TYR A 458 28.33 27.70 -16.67
N GLN A 459 28.65 28.51 -15.67
CA GLN A 459 27.77 28.86 -14.57
C GLN A 459 27.72 30.38 -14.40
N VAL A 460 26.51 30.90 -14.27
CA VAL A 460 26.20 32.30 -14.00
C VAL A 460 25.57 32.41 -12.61
N LYS A 461 26.08 33.33 -11.80
CA LYS A 461 25.45 33.79 -10.56
C LYS A 461 24.82 35.14 -10.81
N TYR A 462 23.59 35.36 -10.36
CA TYR A 462 22.92 36.64 -10.53
C TYR A 462 22.12 37.04 -9.30
N LYS A 463 21.94 38.35 -9.11
CA LYS A 463 21.07 38.92 -8.09
C LYS A 463 19.89 39.58 -8.78
N TYR A 464 18.70 39.42 -8.21
CA TYR A 464 17.48 40.04 -8.70
C TYR A 464 16.63 40.53 -7.55
N THR A 465 15.81 41.54 -7.81
CA THR A 465 14.88 42.13 -6.84
C THR A 465 13.46 42.00 -7.38
N TYR A 466 12.52 41.56 -6.54
CA TYR A 466 11.11 41.41 -6.89
C TYR A 466 10.22 42.01 -5.80
N THR A 467 8.98 42.30 -6.16
CA THR A 467 7.97 42.80 -5.24
C THR A 467 6.93 41.70 -5.01
N GLU A 468 6.60 41.44 -3.76
CA GLU A 468 5.53 40.53 -3.36
C GLU A 468 4.60 41.29 -2.42
N CYS A 469 3.29 41.17 -2.63
CA CYS A 469 2.29 41.89 -1.86
C CYS A 469 1.50 40.89 -1.01
N ASP A 470 1.27 41.23 0.24
CA ASP A 470 0.45 40.42 1.15
C ASP A 470 -1.05 40.55 0.81
N GLU A 471 -1.89 39.79 1.53
CA GLU A 471 -3.36 39.80 1.35
C GLU A 471 -3.98 41.17 1.68
N GLU A 472 -3.28 42.01 2.45
CA GLU A 472 -3.70 43.37 2.83
C GLU A 472 -3.27 44.42 1.78
N GLY A 473 -2.52 43.99 0.75
CA GLY A 473 -2.02 44.85 -0.32
C GLY A 473 -0.72 45.60 0.02
N ASN A 474 -0.07 45.31 1.15
CA ASN A 474 1.24 45.85 1.47
C ASN A 474 2.30 45.12 0.63
N CYS A 475 3.00 45.88 -0.20
CA CYS A 475 4.01 45.34 -1.10
C CYS A 475 5.41 45.51 -0.52
N HIS A 476 6.13 44.40 -0.38
CA HIS A 476 7.51 44.35 0.10
C HIS A 476 8.46 44.00 -1.04
N LYS A 477 9.63 44.64 -1.05
CA LYS A 477 10.71 44.32 -1.99
C LYS A 477 11.66 43.32 -1.37
N TYR A 478 11.92 42.25 -2.11
CA TYR A 478 12.85 41.19 -1.73
C TYR A 478 13.98 41.13 -2.74
N SER A 479 15.19 40.84 -2.27
CA SER A 479 16.35 40.55 -3.13
C SER A 479 16.77 39.10 -2.93
N ASP A 480 17.09 38.42 -4.02
CA ASP A 480 17.50 37.02 -3.99
C ASP A 480 18.63 36.76 -4.99
N ILE A 481 19.33 35.63 -4.82
CA ILE A 481 20.44 35.18 -5.64
C ILE A 481 20.05 33.92 -6.39
N GLY A 482 20.09 33.99 -7.72
CA GLY A 482 19.90 32.85 -8.59
C GLY A 482 21.21 32.33 -9.19
N TYR A 483 21.15 31.09 -9.65
CA TYR A 483 22.23 30.44 -10.39
C TYR A 483 21.67 29.83 -11.67
N ASN A 484 22.46 29.90 -12.74
CA ASN A 484 22.13 29.29 -14.01
C ASN A 484 23.36 28.52 -14.51
N SER A 485 23.18 27.26 -14.91
CA SER A 485 24.23 26.50 -15.57
C SER A 485 23.73 25.98 -16.91
N LYS A 486 24.61 26.02 -17.92
CA LYS A 486 24.31 25.50 -19.25
C LYS A 486 25.52 24.83 -19.84
N THR A 487 25.27 23.75 -20.58
CA THR A 487 26.26 23.08 -21.42
C THR A 487 25.90 23.30 -22.89
N LEU A 488 26.86 23.77 -23.67
CA LEU A 488 26.79 23.90 -25.13
C LEU A 488 27.65 22.81 -25.75
N ASN A 489 27.15 22.22 -26.82
CA ASN A 489 27.88 21.22 -27.59
C ASN A 489 28.11 21.75 -29.01
N GLY A 490 29.31 21.55 -29.52
CA GLY A 490 29.69 21.86 -30.89
C GLY A 490 30.62 20.79 -31.44
N ASN A 491 30.94 20.88 -32.72
CA ASN A 491 31.86 19.96 -33.38
C ASN A 491 32.91 20.76 -34.16
N ILE A 492 34.15 20.30 -34.12
CA ILE A 492 35.21 20.78 -35.01
C ILE A 492 35.52 19.72 -36.06
N LEU A 493 35.56 20.11 -37.32
CA LEU A 493 35.96 19.23 -38.42
C LEU A 493 37.48 19.24 -38.57
N VAL A 494 38.13 18.11 -38.30
CA VAL A 494 39.55 17.91 -38.62
C VAL A 494 39.64 17.31 -40.02
N ASN A 495 40.36 17.98 -40.93
CA ASN A 495 40.39 17.65 -42.36
C ASN A 495 41.78 17.61 -43.01
N GLY A 496 42.81 17.26 -42.24
CA GLY A 496 44.15 16.95 -42.77
C GLY A 496 45.27 17.40 -41.84
N THR A 497 46.46 17.55 -42.41
CA THR A 497 47.65 18.04 -41.70
C THR A 497 47.88 19.53 -41.93
N GLY A 498 48.33 20.23 -40.90
CA GLY A 498 48.83 21.60 -41.02
C GLY A 498 50.23 21.68 -41.65
N VAL A 499 50.92 20.54 -41.76
CA VAL A 499 52.27 20.40 -42.33
C VAL A 499 52.17 20.13 -43.84
N ASP A 500 52.82 20.96 -44.64
CA ASP A 500 52.98 20.75 -46.09
C ASP A 500 54.15 19.78 -46.30
N SER A 501 53.86 18.54 -46.67
CA SER A 501 54.87 17.51 -46.88
C SER A 501 55.48 17.53 -48.30
N ARG A 502 55.25 18.58 -49.10
CA ARG A 502 55.75 18.70 -50.49
C ARG A 502 57.11 19.40 -50.63
N GLY A 503 57.89 19.51 -49.57
CA GLY A 503 59.17 20.25 -49.55
C GLY A 503 60.42 19.42 -49.28
N GLY A 504 60.50 18.18 -49.78
CA GLY A 504 61.68 17.32 -49.68
C GLY A 504 61.98 16.63 -50.99
#